data_AF-A0A518CUK2-F1
#
_entry.id   AF-A0A518CUK2-F1
#
_cell.length_a   1.000
_cell.length_b   1.000
_cell.length_c   1.000
_cell.angle_alpha   90.00
_cell.angle_beta   90.00
_cell.angle_gamma   90.00
#
_symmetry.space_group_name_H-M   'P 1'
#
loop_
_entity.id
_entity.type
_entity.pdbx_description
1 polymer ?
#
loop_
_entity_poly.entity_id
_entity_poly.type
_entity_poly.pdbx_seq_one_letter_code
_entity_poly.pdbx_strand_id
1 'polypeptide(L)'
;MAKKAKDNQEESAPSFEEALTRLQDIVTDLESGEMGLETSLQRYEEGVGLIRLCYQTLEAAEQKIEILTRLDSDGDIETEPFDAESTFSQTGGEAKRRKSSVSRSKAKPKPKPDESEDDPEEDPRKLLF
;
A
#
# COMPACT_ATOMS: atom_id res chain seq x y z
N MET A 1 51.97 -23.98 -10.40
CA MET A 1 51.26 -22.96 -11.18
C MET A 1 49.87 -22.78 -10.59
N ALA A 2 49.53 -21.54 -10.25
CA ALA A 2 48.32 -21.13 -9.55
C ALA A 2 47.13 -21.01 -10.51
N LYS A 3 45.94 -21.40 -10.06
CA LYS A 3 44.69 -20.67 -10.34
C LYS A 3 43.59 -21.10 -9.37
N LYS A 4 43.53 -20.45 -8.20
CA LYS A 4 42.32 -20.41 -7.37
C LYS A 4 41.34 -19.51 -8.12
N ALA A 5 40.20 -20.06 -8.53
CA ALA A 5 39.10 -19.29 -9.10
C ALA A 5 38.60 -18.33 -8.02
N LYS A 6 38.76 -17.04 -8.28
CA LYS A 6 38.26 -15.94 -7.47
C LYS A 6 36.78 -15.84 -7.83
N ASP A 7 35.94 -16.35 -6.95
CA ASP A 7 34.49 -16.24 -7.10
C ASP A 7 34.13 -14.75 -6.98
N ASN A 8 33.59 -14.21 -8.07
CA ASN A 8 33.21 -12.81 -8.18
C ASN A 8 31.80 -12.70 -7.61
N GLN A 9 31.71 -12.61 -6.29
CA GLN A 9 30.47 -12.30 -5.58
C GLN A 9 30.12 -10.85 -5.92
N GLU A 10 29.31 -10.67 -6.96
CA GLU A 10 28.63 -9.40 -7.21
C GLU A 10 27.76 -9.09 -5.99
N GLU A 11 27.82 -7.85 -5.51
CA GLU A 11 27.03 -7.34 -4.38
C GLU A 11 25.54 -7.30 -4.75
N SER A 12 24.89 -8.44 -4.93
CA SER A 12 23.44 -8.52 -4.98
C SER A 12 22.89 -8.44 -3.56
N ALA A 13 21.84 -7.65 -3.37
CA ALA A 13 21.12 -7.61 -2.10
C ALA A 13 20.72 -9.05 -1.70
N PRO A 14 20.81 -9.41 -0.40
CA PRO A 14 20.45 -10.74 0.04
C PRO A 14 18.96 -10.99 -0.21
N SER A 15 18.61 -12.25 -0.48
CA SER A 15 17.21 -12.67 -0.56
C SER A 15 16.50 -12.49 0.79
N PHE A 16 15.16 -12.52 0.78
CA PHE A 16 14.35 -12.40 2.00
C PHE A 16 14.76 -13.45 3.07
N GLU A 17 14.89 -14.72 2.67
CA GLU A 17 15.24 -15.81 3.58
C GLU A 17 16.64 -15.65 4.17
N GLU A 18 17.61 -15.20 3.35
CA GLU A 18 18.97 -14.91 3.79
C GLU A 18 19.00 -13.73 4.77
N ALA A 19 18.28 -12.65 4.45
CA ALA A 19 18.18 -11.49 5.32
C ALA A 19 17.51 -11.82 6.66
N LEU A 20 16.45 -12.65 6.63
CA LEU A 20 15.75 -13.10 7.82
C LEU A 20 16.61 -14.02 8.69
N THR A 21 17.34 -14.96 8.07
CA THR A 21 18.29 -15.84 8.77
C THR A 21 19.38 -15.02 9.45
N ARG A 22 19.97 -14.07 8.71
CA ARG A 22 21.00 -13.19 9.23
C ARG A 22 20.49 -12.33 10.39
N LEU A 23 19.26 -11.85 10.31
CA LEU A 23 18.64 -11.09 11.39
C LEU A 23 18.48 -11.94 12.67
N GLN A 24 18.07 -13.22 12.54
CA GLN A 24 17.96 -14.13 13.69
C GLN A 24 19.32 -14.39 14.34
N ASP A 25 20.38 -14.55 13.54
CA ASP A 25 21.75 -14.69 14.05
C ASP A 25 22.17 -13.45 14.84
N ILE A 26 21.90 -12.26 14.31
CA ILE A 26 22.21 -10.98 14.98
C ILE A 26 21.47 -10.87 16.31
N VAL A 27 20.18 -11.23 16.34
CA VAL A 27 19.38 -11.20 17.58
C VAL A 27 20.00 -12.15 18.61
N THR A 28 20.35 -13.38 18.20
CA THR A 28 21.01 -14.36 19.07
C THR A 28 22.33 -13.83 19.63
N ASP A 29 23.16 -13.23 18.77
CA ASP A 29 24.44 -12.62 19.15
C ASP A 29 24.23 -11.50 20.18
N LEU A 30 23.24 -10.62 19.97
CA LEU A 30 22.93 -9.52 20.88
C LEU A 30 22.35 -9.99 22.22
N GLU A 31 21.51 -11.02 22.21
CA GLU A 31 20.92 -11.62 23.41
C GLU A 31 21.95 -12.34 24.28
N SER A 32 23.01 -12.89 23.67
CA SER A 32 24.11 -13.53 24.42
C SER A 32 24.82 -12.58 25.37
N GLY A 33 24.89 -11.28 25.04
CA GLY A 33 25.59 -10.26 25.83
C GLY A 33 27.11 -10.45 25.91
N GLU A 34 27.70 -11.37 25.14
CA GLU A 34 29.15 -11.65 25.18
C GLU A 34 29.97 -10.63 24.38
N MET A 35 29.31 -9.79 23.57
CA MET A 35 29.93 -8.81 22.70
C MET A 35 30.30 -7.51 23.42
N GLY A 36 31.38 -6.86 22.98
CA GLY A 36 31.69 -5.49 23.40
C GLY A 36 30.74 -4.46 22.78
N LEU A 37 30.57 -3.31 23.45
CA LEU A 37 29.61 -2.26 23.07
C LEU A 37 29.68 -1.84 21.59
N GLU A 38 30.89 -1.60 21.08
CA GLU A 38 31.07 -1.18 19.68
C GLU A 38 30.59 -2.25 18.69
N THR A 39 30.88 -3.52 18.98
CA THR A 39 30.41 -4.64 18.16
C THR A 39 28.89 -4.80 18.27
N SER A 40 28.32 -4.66 19.48
CA SER A 40 26.86 -4.70 19.66
C SER A 40 26.15 -3.60 18.88
N LEU A 41 26.72 -2.38 18.82
CA LEU A 41 26.16 -1.28 18.03
C LEU A 41 26.22 -1.59 16.52
N GLN A 42 27.34 -2.11 16.02
CA GLN A 42 27.45 -2.51 14.61
C GLN A 42 26.43 -3.60 14.25
N ARG A 43 26.25 -4.60 15.11
CA ARG A 43 25.25 -5.66 14.90
C ARG A 43 23.83 -5.12 14.94
N TYR A 44 23.54 -4.19 15.83
CA TYR A 44 22.24 -3.52 15.89
C TYR A 44 21.95 -2.73 14.60
N GLU A 45 22.91 -1.94 14.11
CA GLU A 45 22.77 -1.19 12.86
C GLU A 45 22.54 -2.13 11.66
N GLU A 46 23.29 -3.22 11.57
CA GLU A 46 23.10 -4.27 10.57
C GLU A 46 21.67 -4.85 10.65
N GLY A 47 21.22 -5.21 11.86
CA GLY A 47 19.88 -5.73 12.10
C GLY A 47 18.77 -4.77 11.66
N VAL A 48 18.91 -3.47 11.95
CA VAL A 48 17.96 -2.43 11.47
C VAL A 48 17.94 -2.36 9.95
N GLY A 49 19.09 -2.49 9.29
CA GLY A 49 19.19 -2.56 7.83
C GLY A 49 18.42 -3.75 7.26
N LEU A 50 18.61 -4.94 7.84
CA LEU A 50 17.93 -6.17 7.41
C LEU A 50 16.41 -6.09 7.61
N ILE A 51 15.96 -5.54 8.74
CA ILE A 51 14.52 -5.34 8.99
C ILE A 51 13.89 -4.48 7.88
N ARG A 52 14.55 -3.38 7.49
CA ARG A 52 14.06 -2.52 6.40
C ARG A 52 13.99 -3.27 5.08
N LEU A 53 15.01 -4.06 4.75
CA LEU A 53 15.03 -4.87 3.54
C LEU A 53 13.89 -5.90 3.52
N CYS A 54 13.64 -6.57 4.65
CA CYS A 54 12.54 -7.51 4.78
C CYS A 54 11.19 -6.84 4.51
N TYR A 55 10.93 -5.68 5.12
CA TYR A 55 9.69 -4.94 4.87
C TYR A 55 9.51 -4.53 3.41
N GLN A 56 10.56 -3.99 2.79
CA GLN A 56 10.51 -3.62 1.36
C GLN A 56 10.21 -4.83 0.46
N THR A 57 10.78 -5.98 0.79
CA THR A 57 10.56 -7.20 0.01
C THR A 57 9.12 -7.70 0.16
N LEU A 58 8.57 -7.66 1.37
CA LEU A 58 7.17 -8.03 1.63
C LEU A 58 6.20 -7.06 0.97
N GLU A 59 6.45 -5.75 1.02
CA GLU A 59 5.63 -4.73 0.36
C GLU A 59 5.61 -4.94 -1.16
N ALA A 60 6.76 -5.21 -1.77
CA ALA A 60 6.84 -5.51 -3.20
C ALA A 60 6.08 -6.80 -3.56
N ALA A 61 6.13 -7.82 -2.69
CA ALA A 61 5.38 -9.05 -2.88
C ALA A 61 3.86 -8.82 -2.76
N GLU A 62 3.42 -8.02 -1.78
CA GLU A 62 2.02 -7.65 -1.58
C GLU A 62 1.45 -6.92 -2.80
N GLN A 63 2.14 -5.89 -3.30
CA GLN A 63 1.74 -5.15 -4.50
C GLN A 63 1.62 -6.08 -5.71
N LYS A 64 2.56 -7.03 -5.85
CA LYS A 64 2.52 -8.01 -6.94
C LYS A 64 1.32 -8.94 -6.82
N ILE A 65 0.97 -9.37 -5.61
CA ILE A 65 -0.22 -10.19 -5.36
C ILE A 65 -1.48 -9.39 -5.70
N GLU A 66 -1.59 -8.14 -5.24
CA GLU A 66 -2.75 -7.27 -5.51
C GLU A 66 -3.00 -7.08 -7.02
N ILE A 67 -1.93 -6.88 -7.79
CA ILE A 67 -2.04 -6.77 -9.25
C ILE A 67 -2.55 -8.09 -9.85
N LEU A 68 -2.02 -9.22 -9.40
CA LEU A 68 -2.39 -10.54 -9.92
C LEU A 68 -3.80 -10.97 -9.50
N THR A 69 -4.30 -10.54 -8.35
CA THR A 69 -5.65 -10.86 -7.86
C THR A 69 -6.73 -9.91 -8.39
N ARG A 70 -6.36 -8.75 -8.95
CA ARG A 70 -7.26 -7.89 -9.75
C ARG A 70 -7.50 -8.39 -11.18
N LEU A 71 -6.86 -9.49 -11.59
CA LEU A 71 -7.23 -10.17 -12.83
C LEU A 71 -8.49 -11.01 -12.57
N ASP A 72 -9.47 -10.93 -13.47
CA ASP A 72 -10.67 -11.79 -13.44
C ASP A 72 -10.27 -13.28 -13.51
N SER A 73 -11.21 -14.17 -13.22
CA SER A 73 -11.19 -15.63 -13.36
C SER A 73 -10.57 -16.13 -14.68
N ASP A 74 -10.65 -15.32 -15.74
CA ASP A 74 -10.10 -15.60 -17.08
C ASP A 74 -8.69 -15.00 -17.33
N GLY A 75 -8.11 -14.26 -16.36
CA GLY A 75 -6.78 -13.66 -16.45
C GLY A 75 -6.73 -12.29 -17.15
N ASP A 76 -7.89 -11.68 -17.40
CA ASP A 76 -8.01 -10.36 -18.02
C ASP A 76 -7.90 -9.23 -16.99
N ILE A 77 -7.28 -8.11 -17.39
CA ILE A 77 -7.12 -6.92 -16.54
C ILE A 77 -8.49 -6.26 -16.35
N GLU A 78 -9.02 -6.26 -15.13
CA GLU A 78 -10.20 -5.46 -14.81
C GLU A 78 -9.86 -3.97 -14.94
N THR A 79 -10.58 -3.26 -15.83
CA THR A 79 -10.44 -1.82 -16.01
C THR A 79 -11.69 -1.13 -15.53
N GLU A 80 -11.55 -0.26 -14.53
CA GLU A 80 -12.62 0.63 -14.11
C GLU A 80 -12.67 1.86 -15.03
N PRO A 81 -13.86 2.39 -15.37
CA PRO A 81 -13.99 3.59 -16.17
C PRO A 81 -13.33 4.78 -15.46
N PHE A 82 -12.37 5.41 -16.14
CA PHE A 82 -11.65 6.57 -15.64
C PHE A 82 -12.59 7.78 -15.49
N ASP A 83 -12.86 8.20 -14.25
CA ASP A 83 -13.62 9.41 -13.94
C ASP A 83 -12.72 10.65 -14.00
N ALA A 84 -12.80 11.36 -15.11
CA ALA A 84 -12.01 12.56 -15.40
C ALA A 84 -12.43 13.80 -14.60
N GLU A 85 -13.55 13.79 -13.86
CA GLU A 85 -13.99 14.98 -13.10
C GLU A 85 -13.08 15.31 -11.91
N SER A 86 -12.37 14.33 -11.35
CA SER A 86 -11.59 14.51 -10.11
C SER A 86 -10.24 15.22 -10.30
N THR A 87 -9.68 15.25 -11.52
CA THR A 87 -8.32 15.80 -11.76
C THR A 87 -8.30 17.32 -11.99
N PHE A 88 -9.45 17.97 -12.23
CA PHE A 88 -9.52 19.39 -12.61
C PHE A 88 -9.98 20.37 -11.51
N SER A 89 -10.26 19.92 -10.28
CA SER A 89 -10.90 20.77 -9.25
C SER A 89 -9.94 21.57 -8.34
N GLN A 90 -8.66 21.73 -8.71
CA GLN A 90 -7.71 22.57 -7.96
C GLN A 90 -6.93 23.54 -8.86
N THR A 91 -7.64 24.41 -9.59
CA THR A 91 -7.16 25.78 -9.84
C THR A 91 -8.31 26.74 -9.59
N GLY A 92 -8.12 27.66 -8.64
CA GLY A 92 -9.19 28.43 -8.02
C GLY A 92 -9.82 29.51 -8.90
N GLY A 93 -10.85 30.14 -8.34
CA GLY A 93 -11.26 31.48 -8.72
C GLY A 93 -12.57 31.57 -9.50
N GLU A 94 -13.64 31.85 -8.75
CA GLU A 94 -14.88 32.51 -9.14
C GLU A 94 -14.88 33.28 -10.48
N ALA A 95 -15.74 32.88 -11.41
CA ALA A 95 -16.22 33.76 -12.49
C ALA A 95 -17.65 33.41 -12.94
N LYS A 96 -18.58 34.12 -12.32
CA LYS A 96 -19.95 34.39 -12.78
C LYS A 96 -20.03 34.66 -14.30
N ARG A 97 -21.17 34.25 -14.90
CA ARG A 97 -21.73 34.59 -16.23
C ARG A 97 -21.33 33.56 -17.32
N ARG A 98 -22.18 33.13 -18.25
CA ARG A 98 -23.29 33.85 -18.90
C ARG A 98 -24.26 32.85 -19.56
N LYS A 99 -25.51 33.28 -19.63
CA LYS A 99 -26.68 32.66 -20.24
C LYS A 99 -26.63 32.76 -21.78
N SER A 100 -26.86 31.65 -22.48
CA SER A 100 -27.39 31.59 -23.87
C SER A 100 -27.68 30.12 -24.22
N SER A 101 -28.93 29.66 -24.10
CA SER A 101 -29.86 29.53 -25.23
C SER A 101 -29.51 28.39 -26.20
N VAL A 102 -30.18 27.24 -26.08
CA VAL A 102 -30.96 26.64 -27.18
C VAL A 102 -32.03 25.73 -26.57
N SER A 103 -33.25 26.00 -26.98
CA SER A 103 -34.52 25.35 -26.67
C SER A 103 -34.74 24.06 -27.44
N ARG A 104 -35.11 22.96 -26.76
CA ARG A 104 -36.09 21.98 -27.28
C ARG A 104 -36.80 21.19 -26.16
N SER A 105 -37.87 21.79 -25.65
CA SER A 105 -39.20 21.22 -25.35
C SER A 105 -39.41 19.90 -24.56
N LYS A 106 -40.17 20.06 -23.46
CA LYS A 106 -41.25 19.20 -22.86
C LYS A 106 -40.79 17.89 -22.18
N ALA A 107 -41.19 17.51 -20.96
CA ALA A 107 -42.28 17.92 -20.08
C ALA A 107 -41.96 17.51 -18.61
N LYS A 108 -42.62 18.17 -17.64
CA LYS A 108 -42.68 17.78 -16.21
C LYS A 108 -44.16 17.87 -15.80
N PRO A 109 -44.62 17.02 -14.86
CA PRO A 109 -44.84 17.56 -13.52
C PRO A 109 -44.41 16.59 -12.41
N LYS A 110 -43.87 17.15 -11.32
CA LYS A 110 -43.86 16.53 -9.98
C LYS A 110 -45.14 16.95 -9.25
N PRO A 111 -45.63 16.18 -8.28
CA PRO A 111 -46.09 16.73 -7.01
C PRO A 111 -45.16 16.33 -5.85
N LYS A 112 -45.28 17.06 -4.76
CA LYS A 112 -44.34 17.20 -3.64
C LYS A 112 -44.78 16.35 -2.40
N PRO A 113 -44.41 16.69 -1.13
CA PRO A 113 -43.73 15.81 -0.18
C PRO A 113 -44.63 15.31 0.97
N ASP A 114 -44.18 14.31 1.72
CA ASP A 114 -44.50 14.05 3.15
C ASP A 114 -43.61 12.86 3.59
N GLU A 115 -42.76 13.00 4.61
CA GLU A 115 -42.98 12.53 6.00
C GLU A 115 -43.20 11.00 6.04
N SER A 116 -42.50 10.14 6.77
CA SER A 116 -41.64 10.16 7.97
C SER A 116 -41.16 8.69 8.10
N GLU A 117 -39.96 8.37 8.62
CA GLU A 117 -39.71 7.77 9.95
C GLU A 117 -38.31 7.10 9.79
N ASP A 118 -37.26 7.62 10.43
CA ASP A 118 -36.68 7.09 11.68
C ASP A 118 -36.54 5.56 11.72
N ASP A 119 -35.34 5.06 11.42
CA ASP A 119 -34.81 3.87 12.11
C ASP A 119 -33.26 3.94 12.14
N PRO A 120 -32.65 4.32 13.28
CA PRO A 120 -31.22 4.12 13.49
C PRO A 120 -30.98 2.65 13.85
N GLU A 121 -30.53 1.86 12.88
CA GLU A 121 -30.09 0.50 13.16
C GLU A 121 -28.87 0.56 14.11
N GLU A 122 -29.12 0.20 15.36
CA GLU A 122 -28.15 0.11 16.45
C GLU A 122 -27.05 -0.90 16.09
N ASP A 123 -25.80 -0.45 15.94
CA ASP A 123 -24.65 -1.36 15.86
C ASP A 123 -24.53 -2.12 17.19
N PRO A 124 -24.61 -3.46 17.21
CA PRO A 124 -24.67 -4.29 18.42
C PRO A 124 -23.38 -4.31 19.27
N ARG A 125 -22.47 -3.34 19.10
CA ARG A 125 -21.27 -3.14 19.94
C ARG A 125 -21.56 -2.69 21.38
N LYS A 126 -22.77 -2.95 21.88
CA LYS A 126 -23.17 -2.81 23.29
C LYS A 126 -23.60 -4.14 23.91
N LEU A 127 -22.83 -5.20 23.70
CA LEU A 127 -22.89 -6.41 24.54
C LEU A 127 -21.54 -7.12 24.48
N LEU A 128 -20.61 -6.64 25.32
CA LEU A 128 -19.94 -7.44 26.35
C LEU A 128 -18.72 -6.65 26.84
N PHE A 129 -18.88 -6.17 28.08
CA PHE A 129 -17.78 -6.11 29.03
C PHE A 129 -17.13 -7.49 29.18
#